data_AF-A0A8H3KY19-F1
#
_entry.id   AF-A0A8H3KY19-F1
#
_cell.length_a   1.000
_cell.length_b   1.000
_cell.length_c   1.000
_cell.angle_alpha   90.00
_cell.angle_beta   90.00
_cell.angle_gamma   90.00
#
_symmetry.space_group_name_H-M   'P 1'
#
loop_
_entity.id
_entity.type
_entity.pdbx_description
1 polymer ?
#
loop_
_entity_poly.entity_id
_entity_poly.type
_entity_poly.pdbx_seq_one_letter_code
_entity_poly.pdbx_strand_id
1 'polypeptide(L)'
;MDDSDLFIFTDNYIAKGKYICQYRSNEGMVCENLAERPEGCHIHWKRCQQPLCKQDEYVRLTASKYEFCNWHVNKYHLKAYYHQKKLDKMLQDGQTPEAIESCP
;
A
#
# COMPACT_ATOMS: atom_id res chain seq x y z
N MET A 1 23.82 -43.97 -4.11
CA MET A 1 23.28 -42.65 -3.73
C MET A 1 23.47 -41.82 -4.97
N ASP A 2 22.48 -41.93 -5.83
CA ASP A 2 22.59 -41.65 -7.25
C ASP A 2 22.09 -40.21 -7.47
N ASP A 3 22.79 -39.42 -8.28
CA ASP A 3 22.53 -37.99 -8.50
C ASP A 3 21.08 -37.69 -8.96
N SER A 4 20.37 -38.71 -9.48
CA SER A 4 18.96 -38.66 -9.84
C SER A 4 18.02 -38.50 -8.63
N ASP A 5 18.36 -39.05 -7.47
CA ASP A 5 17.53 -38.95 -6.27
C ASP A 5 17.56 -37.53 -5.70
N LEU A 6 18.70 -36.83 -5.84
CA LEU A 6 18.84 -35.43 -5.45
C LEU A 6 17.95 -34.52 -6.30
N PHE A 7 17.89 -34.78 -7.62
CA PHE A 7 17.09 -33.99 -8.56
C PHE A 7 15.58 -34.15 -8.35
N ILE A 8 15.11 -35.39 -8.12
CA ILE A 8 13.70 -35.68 -7.84
C ILE A 8 13.27 -35.11 -6.48
N PHE A 9 14.18 -35.07 -5.49
CA PHE A 9 13.92 -34.49 -4.18
C PHE A 9 13.80 -32.96 -4.25
N THR A 10 14.70 -32.29 -5.00
CA THR A 10 14.62 -30.84 -5.22
C THR A 10 13.38 -30.43 -6.01
N ASP A 11 13.01 -31.18 -7.05
CA ASP A 11 11.82 -30.88 -7.85
C ASP A 11 10.52 -31.09 -7.06
N ASN A 12 10.45 -32.11 -6.18
CA ASN A 12 9.32 -32.28 -5.26
C ASN A 12 9.25 -31.19 -4.18
N TYR A 13 10.39 -30.68 -3.72
CA TYR A 13 10.45 -29.54 -2.79
C TYR A 13 10.04 -28.22 -3.46
N ILE A 14 10.51 -27.97 -4.68
CA ILE A 14 10.11 -26.81 -5.50
C ILE A 14 8.62 -26.91 -5.89
N ALA A 15 8.12 -28.11 -6.18
CA ALA A 15 6.70 -28.34 -6.51
C ALA A 15 5.74 -28.12 -5.32
N LYS A 16 6.18 -28.34 -4.07
CA LYS A 16 5.41 -28.00 -2.87
C LYS A 16 5.42 -26.49 -2.58
N GLY A 17 6.48 -25.78 -2.96
CA GLY A 17 6.61 -24.33 -2.80
C GLY A 17 6.37 -23.56 -4.10
N LYS A 18 5.14 -23.61 -4.65
CA LYS A 18 4.79 -22.89 -5.90
C LYS A 18 4.99 -21.37 -5.84
N TYR A 19 5.01 -20.80 -4.64
CA TYR A 19 5.14 -19.36 -4.42
C TYR A 19 6.22 -19.07 -3.38
N ILE A 20 6.89 -17.94 -3.49
CA ILE A 20 7.74 -17.39 -2.43
C ILE A 20 6.90 -16.42 -1.63
N CYS A 21 6.94 -16.51 -0.30
CA CYS A 21 6.21 -15.58 0.54
C CYS A 21 6.77 -14.15 0.34
N GLN A 22 5.89 -13.19 0.06
CA GLN A 22 6.30 -11.80 -0.14
C GLN A 22 6.10 -10.94 1.11
N TYR A 23 5.79 -11.56 2.25
CA TYR A 23 5.52 -10.82 3.47
C TYR A 23 6.75 -10.02 3.87
N ARG A 24 6.59 -8.71 3.99
CA ARG A 24 7.66 -7.80 4.43
C ARG A 24 7.48 -7.49 5.90
N SER A 25 8.54 -7.63 6.68
CA SER A 25 8.56 -7.15 8.07
C SER A 25 8.57 -5.62 8.11
N ASN A 26 8.25 -5.05 9.27
CA ASN A 26 8.42 -3.63 9.58
C ASN A 26 9.87 -3.14 9.40
N GLU A 27 10.85 -4.04 9.48
CA GLU A 27 12.27 -3.78 9.24
C GLU A 27 12.64 -3.84 7.74
N GLY A 28 11.68 -4.13 6.87
CA GLY A 28 11.89 -4.18 5.43
C GLY A 28 12.38 -5.52 4.89
N MET A 29 12.57 -6.52 5.75
CA MET A 29 13.02 -7.87 5.37
C MET A 29 11.86 -8.66 4.75
N VAL A 30 12.13 -9.34 3.63
CA VAL A 30 11.13 -10.19 2.96
C VAL A 30 11.23 -11.61 3.49
N CYS A 31 10.09 -12.24 3.73
CA CYS A 31 10.01 -13.63 4.17
C CYS A 31 10.26 -14.58 2.99
N GLU A 32 11.50 -14.97 2.73
CA GLU A 32 11.86 -15.87 1.61
C GLU A 32 11.40 -17.33 1.77
N ASN A 33 10.47 -17.60 2.69
CA ASN A 33 9.93 -18.93 2.89
C ASN A 33 9.06 -19.36 1.72
N LEU A 34 9.20 -20.64 1.34
CA LEU A 34 8.30 -21.27 0.38
C LEU A 34 6.86 -21.24 0.91
N ALA A 35 5.94 -21.00 -0.01
CA ALA A 35 4.52 -20.92 0.21
C ALA A 35 3.80 -21.84 -0.78
N GLU A 36 2.85 -22.60 -0.25
CA GLU A 36 1.92 -23.40 -1.06
C GLU A 36 0.88 -22.53 -1.75
N ARG A 37 0.70 -21.29 -1.27
CA ARG A 37 -0.35 -20.36 -1.70
C ARG A 37 0.21 -18.98 -2.05
N PRO A 38 -0.41 -18.25 -2.98
CA PRO A 38 0.04 -16.91 -3.37
C PRO A 38 -0.09 -15.87 -2.24
N GLU A 39 -0.98 -16.08 -1.26
CA GLU A 39 -1.17 -15.14 -0.14
C GLU A 39 0.00 -15.13 0.84
N GLY A 40 0.79 -16.21 0.91
CA GLY A 40 1.98 -16.31 1.75
C GLY A 40 2.16 -17.69 2.40
N CYS A 41 3.25 -17.84 3.16
CA CYS A 41 3.55 -19.07 3.88
C CYS A 41 2.56 -19.31 5.03
N HIS A 42 2.59 -20.50 5.66
CA HIS A 42 1.68 -20.87 6.75
C HIS A 42 1.65 -19.91 7.96
N ILE A 43 2.68 -19.06 8.10
CA ILE A 43 2.76 -18.01 9.14
C ILE A 43 2.08 -16.71 8.65
N HIS A 44 2.22 -16.38 7.37
CA HIS A 44 1.85 -15.08 6.81
C HIS A 44 0.57 -15.09 5.98
N TRP A 45 0.07 -16.26 5.56
CA TRP A 45 -1.18 -16.40 4.80
C TRP A 45 -2.42 -15.79 5.47
N LYS A 46 -2.46 -15.74 6.81
CA LYS A 46 -3.52 -15.10 7.61
C LYS A 46 -3.19 -13.66 8.00
N ARG A 47 -1.93 -13.25 7.82
CA ARG A 47 -1.43 -11.94 8.19
C ARG A 47 -1.46 -11.08 6.94
N CYS A 48 -2.56 -10.37 6.73
CA CYS A 48 -2.69 -9.46 5.60
C CYS A 48 -1.45 -8.57 5.51
N GLN A 49 -0.77 -8.61 4.36
CA GLN A 49 0.36 -7.72 4.11
C GLN A 49 -0.16 -6.28 4.21
N GLN A 50 0.53 -5.47 5.02
CA GLN A 50 0.22 -4.06 5.07
C GLN A 50 0.61 -3.42 3.73
N PRO A 51 -0.24 -2.59 3.12
CA PRO A 51 0.13 -1.86 1.93
C PRO A 51 1.35 -0.98 2.19
N LEU A 52 2.09 -0.70 1.14
CA LEU A 52 3.21 0.24 1.20
C LEU A 52 2.68 1.67 1.22
N CYS A 53 3.38 2.55 1.93
CA CYS A 53 3.08 3.97 1.89
C CYS A 53 3.28 4.51 0.47
N LYS A 54 2.27 5.17 -0.09
CA LYS A 54 2.29 5.74 -1.46
C LYS A 54 3.34 6.83 -1.72
N GLN A 55 3.92 7.41 -0.67
CA GLN A 55 4.72 8.64 -0.76
C GLN A 55 6.13 8.48 -0.21
N ASP A 56 6.45 7.36 0.42
CA ASP A 56 7.82 7.11 0.86
C ASP A 56 8.56 6.32 -0.23
N GLU A 57 9.74 6.80 -0.64
CA GLU A 57 10.71 6.01 -1.38
C GLU A 57 11.25 4.85 -0.51
N TYR A 58 11.19 5.02 0.81
CA TYR A 58 11.45 3.96 1.77
C TYR A 58 10.17 3.13 1.98
N VAL A 59 10.30 1.82 1.84
CA VAL A 59 9.22 0.83 1.91
C VAL A 59 8.61 0.75 3.33
N ARG A 60 7.93 1.80 3.78
CA ARG A 60 7.23 1.86 5.07
C ARG A 60 5.85 1.25 4.89
N LEU A 61 5.62 0.15 5.61
CA LEU A 61 4.31 -0.47 5.72
C LEU A 61 3.34 0.49 6.41
N THR A 62 2.09 0.50 5.96
CA THR A 62 1.04 1.28 6.60
C THR A 62 -0.17 0.44 6.98
N ALA A 63 -0.65 0.67 8.20
CA ALA A 63 -1.93 0.18 8.68
C ALA A 63 -3.09 1.15 8.36
N SER A 64 -2.80 2.30 7.73
CA SER A 64 -3.81 3.29 7.38
C SER A 64 -4.64 2.83 6.18
N LYS A 65 -5.96 3.00 6.26
CA LYS A 65 -6.90 2.80 5.14
C LYS A 65 -6.54 3.64 3.91
N TYR A 66 -5.84 4.77 4.10
CA TYR A 66 -5.45 5.67 3.03
C TYR A 66 -4.10 5.32 2.38
N GLU A 67 -3.48 4.21 2.78
CA GLU A 67 -2.20 3.75 2.22
C GLU A 67 -1.06 4.77 2.40
N PHE A 68 -1.10 5.54 3.50
CA PHE A 68 -0.04 6.45 3.94
C PHE A 68 0.47 6.07 5.32
N CYS A 69 1.78 6.10 5.55
CA CYS A 69 2.35 5.95 6.88
C CYS A 69 1.86 7.06 7.83
N ASN A 70 1.99 6.86 9.14
CA ASN A 70 1.49 7.82 10.14
C ASN A 70 2.09 9.23 10.00
N TRP A 71 3.29 9.35 9.43
CA TRP A 71 3.88 10.65 9.10
C TRP A 71 3.18 11.31 7.90
N HIS A 72 2.91 10.53 6.85
CA HIS A 72 2.34 11.02 5.61
C HIS A 72 0.83 11.24 5.65
N VAL A 73 0.11 10.55 6.53
CA VAL A 73 -1.35 10.72 6.67
C VAL A 73 -1.69 12.17 7.07
N ASN A 74 -0.93 12.78 7.97
CA ASN A 74 -1.13 14.17 8.39
C ASN A 74 -0.86 15.15 7.26
N LYS A 75 0.23 14.95 6.50
CA LYS A 75 0.56 15.78 5.34
C LYS A 75 -0.53 15.69 4.25
N TYR A 76 -1.06 14.49 4.01
CA TYR A 76 -2.17 14.27 3.08
C TYR A 76 -3.42 15.03 3.52
N HIS A 77 -3.82 14.91 4.79
CA HIS A 77 -4.98 15.63 5.32
C HIS A 77 -4.83 17.16 5.24
N LEU A 78 -3.64 17.70 5.53
CA LEU A 78 -3.38 19.13 5.39
C LEU A 78 -3.51 19.62 3.95
N LYS A 79 -2.99 18.86 2.97
CA LYS A 79 -3.17 19.18 1.55
C LYS A 79 -4.64 19.14 1.15
N ALA A 80 -5.36 18.08 1.52
CA ALA A 80 -6.78 17.93 1.22
C ALA A 80 -7.60 19.11 1.79
N TYR A 81 -7.34 19.47 3.05
CA TYR A 81 -7.96 20.62 3.69
C TYR A 81 -7.68 21.94 2.95
N TYR A 82 -6.42 22.19 2.57
CA TYR A 82 -6.06 23.40 1.83
C TYR A 82 -6.74 23.47 0.45
N HIS A 83 -6.77 22.35 -0.28
CA HIS A 83 -7.46 22.26 -1.57
C HIS A 83 -8.96 22.52 -1.42
N GLN A 84 -9.61 21.92 -0.42
CA GLN A 84 -11.02 22.14 -0.15
C GLN A 84 -11.31 23.60 0.18
N LYS A 85 -10.52 24.20 1.08
CA LYS A 85 -10.65 25.62 1.44
C LYS A 85 -10.44 26.55 0.23
N LYS A 86 -9.56 26.18 -0.71
CA LYS A 86 -9.35 26.93 -1.95
C LYS A 86 -10.58 26.87 -2.86
N LEU A 87 -11.18 25.68 -3.01
CA LEU A 87 -12.40 25.51 -3.79
C LEU A 87 -13.59 26.26 -3.15
N ASP A 88 -13.74 26.19 -1.83
CA ASP A 88 -14.78 26.91 -1.10
C ASP A 88 -14.67 28.42 -1.31
N LYS A 89 -13.45 28.97 -1.27
CA LYS A 89 -13.21 30.38 -1.58
C LYS A 89 -13.60 30.73 -3.02
N MET A 90 -13.18 29.94 -4.00
CA MET A 90 -13.55 30.16 -5.41
C MET A 90 -15.08 30.10 -5.62
N LEU A 91 -15.77 29.25 -4.88
CA LEU A 91 -17.23 29.15 -4.93
C LEU A 91 -17.90 30.39 -4.30
N GLN A 92 -17.39 30.89 -3.18
CA GLN A 92 -17.85 32.12 -2.53
C GLN A 92 -17.56 33.37 -3.37
N ASP A 93 -16.36 33.46 -3.96
CA ASP A 93 -15.96 34.55 -4.86
C ASP A 93 -16.72 34.49 -6.20
N GLY A 94 -17.20 33.32 -6.62
CA GLY A 94 -18.12 33.16 -7.75
C GLY A 94 -19.59 33.47 -7.41
N GLN A 95 -19.91 33.58 -6.12
CA GLN A 95 -21.24 33.92 -5.60
C GLN A 95 -21.34 35.36 -5.10
N THR A 96 -20.29 36.19 -5.18
CA THR A 96 -20.38 37.61 -4.83
C THR A 96 -21.39 38.31 -5.74
N PRO A 97 -22.46 38.93 -5.18
CA PRO A 97 -23.53 39.56 -5.93
C PRO A 97 -23.17 40.99 -6.35
N GLU A 98 -21.98 41.23 -6.92
CA GLU A 98 -21.67 42.55 -7.52
C GLU A 98 -22.26 42.71 -8.94
N ALA A 99 -23.03 41.74 -9.42
CA ALA A 99 -23.68 41.78 -10.73
C ALA A 99 -25.22 41.63 -10.69
N ILE A 100 -25.88 41.97 -9.57
CA ILE A 100 -27.35 42.12 -9.51
C ILE A 100 -27.73 43.50 -8.96
N GLU A 101 -26.98 44.55 -9.30
CA GLU A 101 -27.50 45.92 -9.27
C GLU A 101 -27.01 46.66 -10.51
N SER A 102 -27.81 46.61 -11.57
CA SER A 102 -28.19 47.75 -12.43
C SER A 102 -28.57 47.30 -13.84
N CYS A 103 -29.88 47.15 -14.07
CA CYS A 103 -30.51 47.69 -15.27
C CYS A 103 -31.99 48.00 -15.00
N PRO A 104 -32.52 49.07 -15.61
CA PRO A 104 -33.63 49.89 -15.13
C PRO A 104 -35.01 49.25 -15.18
#